data_AF-C0Q8Q2-F1
#
_entry.id   AF-C0Q8Q2-F1
#
_cell.length_a   1.000
_cell.length_b   1.000
_cell.length_c   1.000
_cell.angle_alpha   90.00
_cell.angle_beta   90.00
_cell.angle_gamma   90.00
#
_symmetry.space_group_name_H-M   'P 1'
#
loop_
_entity.id
_entity.type
_entity.pdbx_description
1 polymer ?
#
loop_
_entity_poly.entity_id
_entity_poly.type
_entity_poly.pdbx_seq_one_letter_code
_entity_poly.pdbx_strand_id
1 'polypeptide(L)'
;MNKKQRIVLAGAVMLILSTLFMACSSSSVTEKKYPNANLLANSDDLTQAEVVILDTRSAEAYSQGHINGSISIPWQQFLDADSNLLATDQLEQDLSQMGLTRTLSMIIYDDTTASFGGAGRLFWMLEVLGCPSVRILNGGWDKWLADGNTPQITENTRPVSVFTAQVNTGITSDKEYIAARMDNSDFAIVDTREDEEFTGWQRYGEARGGHITGAVQIPYPWYFSKDKTVLPYENLKNLFESRGITQDKEVTAYCTIGIRSGFAYFLFRLLGYDRASNYDGSIRDWSESDPAAFPMEKLAQYSKLVYPTWVKQVIDYHAPGSTTPAPAGYDHDRDHKFMVVETQWGTLEWAEAYKNGHIPGAVHSNSDIYENDYPRWFLLPDDQLHAALADMGITEDTTVVVYSDSNIFAARLWWILTYAGVKDVRYLNGGYAAWINAGYEGETQVNNPVSTTAFTGTACPELLATVAEMVQIYDDTDTVVVADVRSAPEYKGKISGYSYVVQKGRIPNAVWAHDADDSSLEYTDSDGSLRSFPEIKSLWESAGISSGMTAGQFDRDVYFYCGSGYRSSLSFLHAYLMGFSNIKNFSDGWEGWSTEYTHDEDACADSLTPGWCQDPSGRPVATGEF
;
A
#
# COMPACT_ATOMS: atom_id res chain seq x y z
N MET A 1 -14.53 56.11 -6.77
CA MET A 1 -15.28 55.54 -7.92
C MET A 1 -15.93 54.24 -7.48
N ASN A 2 -17.17 53.99 -7.90
CA ASN A 2 -18.11 53.06 -7.26
C ASN A 2 -17.99 51.61 -7.76
N LYS A 3 -18.46 50.67 -6.93
CA LYS A 3 -18.23 49.20 -6.87
C LYS A 3 -18.70 48.36 -8.09
N LYS A 4 -18.90 48.93 -9.28
CA LYS A 4 -19.40 48.23 -10.49
C LYS A 4 -18.56 48.42 -11.77
N GLN A 5 -17.31 48.87 -11.66
CA GLN A 5 -16.39 49.01 -12.80
C GLN A 5 -15.01 48.37 -12.58
N ARG A 6 -14.91 47.37 -11.69
CA ARG A 6 -13.71 46.53 -11.54
C ARG A 6 -14.05 45.06 -11.80
N ILE A 7 -14.53 44.78 -13.00
CA ILE A 7 -14.49 43.44 -13.60
C ILE A 7 -14.14 43.69 -15.06
N VAL A 8 -12.91 43.31 -15.44
CA VAL A 8 -12.42 42.85 -16.76
C VAL A 8 -10.89 42.99 -16.70
N LEU A 9 -10.21 42.01 -16.08
CA LEU A 9 -8.86 41.56 -16.41
C LEU A 9 -8.55 40.33 -15.52
N ALA A 10 -8.86 39.12 -16.01
CA ALA A 10 -8.31 37.81 -15.58
C ALA A 10 -9.17 36.66 -16.14
N GLY A 11 -9.56 36.75 -17.41
CA GLY A 11 -10.29 35.69 -18.09
C GLY A 11 -9.92 35.74 -19.57
N ALA A 12 -9.44 34.60 -20.09
CA ALA A 12 -8.99 34.34 -21.46
C ALA A 12 -7.56 34.77 -21.81
N VAL A 13 -6.59 33.86 -21.57
CA VAL A 13 -5.65 33.44 -22.61
C VAL A 13 -5.55 31.91 -22.56
N MET A 14 -6.58 31.26 -23.10
CA MET A 14 -6.51 29.87 -23.52
C MET A 14 -6.87 29.84 -25.01
N LEU A 15 -6.02 29.16 -25.77
CA LEU A 15 -6.20 28.62 -27.12
C LEU A 15 -5.78 29.42 -28.38
N ILE A 16 -4.88 28.74 -29.13
CA ILE A 16 -4.59 28.75 -30.58
C ILE A 16 -3.43 29.66 -31.04
N LEU A 17 -2.22 29.10 -31.26
CA LEU A 17 -1.73 28.75 -32.62
C LEU A 17 -0.34 28.09 -32.65
N SER A 18 -0.21 27.21 -33.65
CA SER A 18 0.98 26.68 -34.31
C SER A 18 1.65 25.40 -33.74
N THR A 19 1.10 24.29 -34.23
CA THR A 19 1.83 23.12 -34.72
C THR A 19 3.31 23.36 -35.03
N LEU A 20 4.19 22.88 -34.14
CA LEU A 20 5.49 22.38 -34.52
C LEU A 20 5.52 20.90 -34.12
N PHE A 21 5.28 20.04 -35.10
CA PHE A 21 5.59 18.62 -35.02
C PHE A 21 7.11 18.50 -34.84
N MET A 22 7.58 18.52 -33.59
CA MET A 22 8.89 17.96 -33.28
C MET A 22 8.64 16.47 -33.15
N ALA A 23 8.97 15.73 -34.20
CA ALA A 23 9.11 14.30 -34.15
C ALA A 23 10.21 13.99 -33.12
N CYS A 24 9.82 13.89 -31.84
CA CYS A 24 10.52 13.00 -30.94
C CYS A 24 10.37 11.63 -31.58
N SER A 25 11.45 11.18 -32.20
CA SER A 25 11.66 9.76 -32.42
C SER A 25 11.33 9.08 -31.10
N SER A 26 10.18 8.41 -31.05
CA SER A 26 9.99 7.32 -30.12
C SER A 26 11.15 6.38 -30.41
N SER A 27 12.20 6.47 -29.59
CA SER A 27 13.08 5.33 -29.40
C SER A 27 12.13 4.24 -28.93
N SER A 28 11.69 3.40 -29.88
CA SER A 28 10.99 2.17 -29.59
C SER A 28 11.94 1.38 -28.73
N VAL A 29 11.78 1.50 -27.41
CA VAL A 29 12.30 0.51 -26.48
C VAL A 29 11.67 -0.77 -27.00
N THR A 30 12.45 -1.59 -27.68
CA THR A 30 12.04 -2.94 -28.04
C THR A 30 11.77 -3.62 -26.71
N GLU A 31 10.49 -3.73 -26.36
CA GLU A 31 10.03 -4.43 -25.18
C GLU A 31 10.67 -5.82 -25.19
N LYS A 32 11.58 -6.07 -24.25
CA LYS A 32 12.20 -7.39 -24.16
C LYS A 32 11.11 -8.39 -23.85
N LYS A 33 11.12 -9.51 -24.57
CA LYS A 33 10.22 -10.62 -24.31
C LYS A 33 10.70 -11.38 -23.08
N TYR A 34 9.75 -11.96 -22.35
CA TYR A 34 10.04 -12.90 -21.27
C TYR A 34 11.00 -14.01 -21.70
N PRO A 35 12.00 -14.38 -20.87
CA PRO A 35 12.91 -15.48 -21.18
C PRO A 35 12.18 -16.79 -21.50
N ASN A 36 11.11 -17.10 -20.75
CA ASN A 36 10.27 -18.28 -20.96
C ASN A 36 8.86 -17.89 -21.44
N ALA A 37 8.76 -16.99 -22.43
CA ALA A 37 7.49 -16.47 -22.96
C ALA A 37 6.50 -17.57 -23.42
N ASN A 38 6.96 -18.78 -23.72
CA ASN A 38 6.12 -19.92 -24.08
C ASN A 38 5.23 -20.44 -22.93
N LEU A 39 5.50 -20.06 -21.68
CA LEU A 39 4.65 -20.39 -20.53
C LEU A 39 3.37 -19.53 -20.48
N LEU A 40 3.33 -18.43 -21.24
CA LEU A 40 2.23 -17.49 -21.27
C LEU A 40 1.46 -17.65 -22.59
N ALA A 41 0.21 -18.09 -22.51
CA ALA A 41 -0.68 -18.27 -23.66
C ALA A 41 -1.47 -16.99 -23.96
N ASN A 42 -1.90 -16.84 -25.21
CA ASN A 42 -2.84 -15.80 -25.64
C ASN A 42 -4.11 -16.42 -26.25
N SER A 43 -5.07 -15.58 -26.65
CA SER A 43 -6.36 -16.05 -27.16
C SER A 43 -6.25 -16.93 -28.42
N ASP A 44 -5.25 -16.72 -29.28
CA ASP A 44 -5.06 -17.55 -30.48
C ASP A 44 -4.66 -18.99 -30.11
N ASP A 45 -3.96 -19.18 -28.99
CA ASP A 45 -3.55 -20.49 -28.49
C ASP A 45 -4.73 -21.37 -28.07
N LEU A 46 -5.88 -20.77 -27.72
CA LEU A 46 -7.08 -21.50 -27.30
C LEU A 46 -7.71 -22.31 -28.43
N THR A 47 -7.42 -21.97 -29.69
CA THR A 47 -8.00 -22.63 -30.87
C THR A 47 -7.10 -23.70 -31.48
N GLN A 48 -5.88 -23.88 -30.93
CA GLN A 48 -4.94 -24.88 -31.40
C GLN A 48 -5.49 -26.29 -31.15
N ALA A 49 -5.35 -27.17 -32.14
CA ALA A 49 -5.71 -28.58 -31.98
C ALA A 49 -4.91 -29.19 -30.82
N GLU A 50 -5.55 -30.10 -30.07
CA GLU A 50 -4.94 -30.89 -28.99
C GLU A 50 -4.61 -30.15 -27.68
N VAL A 51 -4.99 -28.87 -27.55
CA VAL A 51 -4.93 -28.15 -26.27
C VAL A 51 -6.15 -28.48 -25.40
N VAL A 52 -5.94 -28.66 -24.10
CA VAL A 52 -7.01 -28.73 -23.09
C VAL A 52 -7.02 -27.43 -22.28
N ILE A 53 -8.19 -26.79 -22.22
CA ILE A 53 -8.37 -25.54 -21.50
C ILE A 53 -8.97 -25.85 -20.12
N LEU A 54 -8.35 -25.32 -19.07
CA LEU A 54 -8.63 -25.61 -17.67
C LEU A 54 -9.11 -24.34 -16.98
N ASP A 55 -10.37 -24.33 -16.54
CA ASP A 55 -10.96 -23.21 -15.79
C ASP A 55 -10.87 -23.49 -14.28
N THR A 56 -10.08 -22.70 -13.55
CA THR A 56 -9.89 -22.91 -12.11
C THR A 56 -10.83 -22.07 -11.24
N ARG A 57 -11.76 -21.33 -11.84
CA ARG A 57 -12.77 -20.56 -11.10
C ARG A 57 -13.75 -21.51 -10.41
N SER A 58 -14.64 -20.96 -9.60
CA SER A 58 -15.68 -21.76 -8.95
C SER A 58 -16.60 -22.43 -9.98
N ALA A 59 -17.18 -23.57 -9.62
CA ALA A 59 -18.17 -24.25 -10.45
C ALA A 59 -19.37 -23.34 -10.80
N GLU A 60 -19.73 -22.43 -9.88
CA GLU A 60 -20.79 -21.45 -10.12
C GLU A 60 -20.38 -20.43 -11.21
N ALA A 61 -19.19 -19.84 -11.11
CA ALA A 61 -18.68 -18.93 -12.14
C ALA A 61 -18.58 -19.61 -13.51
N TYR A 62 -18.08 -20.85 -13.56
CA TYR A 62 -18.03 -21.65 -14.78
C TYR A 62 -19.43 -21.86 -15.40
N SER A 63 -20.44 -22.15 -14.57
CA SER A 63 -21.82 -22.39 -15.04
C SER A 63 -22.51 -21.13 -15.60
N GLN A 64 -22.09 -19.94 -15.14
CA GLN A 64 -22.58 -18.66 -15.62
C GLN A 64 -21.93 -18.26 -16.97
N GLY A 65 -20.77 -18.82 -17.29
CA GLY A 65 -20.10 -18.68 -18.57
C GLY A 65 -18.62 -19.03 -18.47
N HIS A 66 -18.08 -19.69 -19.50
CA HIS A 66 -16.69 -20.12 -19.56
C HIS A 66 -16.14 -20.06 -21.00
N ILE A 67 -14.82 -20.15 -21.13
CA ILE A 67 -14.13 -20.16 -22.42
C ILE A 67 -14.53 -21.43 -23.18
N ASN A 68 -14.86 -21.29 -24.47
CA ASN A 68 -15.31 -22.41 -25.31
C ASN A 68 -14.36 -23.61 -25.24
N GLY A 69 -14.91 -24.80 -24.97
CA GLY A 69 -14.16 -26.05 -24.85
C GLY A 69 -13.38 -26.25 -23.54
N SER A 70 -13.40 -25.29 -22.62
CA SER A 70 -12.79 -25.45 -21.29
C SER A 70 -13.57 -26.41 -20.39
N ILE A 71 -12.84 -27.12 -19.54
CA ILE A 71 -13.41 -27.97 -18.48
C ILE A 71 -13.22 -27.29 -17.12
N SER A 72 -14.20 -27.47 -16.22
CA SER A 72 -14.15 -26.96 -14.86
C SER A 72 -13.19 -27.78 -14.01
N ILE A 73 -12.22 -27.11 -13.36
CA ILE A 73 -11.22 -27.74 -12.51
C ILE A 73 -10.86 -26.82 -11.31
N PRO A 74 -11.82 -26.55 -10.39
CA PRO A 74 -11.58 -25.67 -9.25
C PRO A 74 -10.44 -26.20 -8.39
N TRP A 75 -9.48 -25.35 -8.02
CA TRP A 75 -8.28 -25.77 -7.30
C TRP A 75 -8.57 -26.37 -5.92
N GLN A 76 -9.70 -25.99 -5.30
CA GLN A 76 -10.10 -26.45 -3.96
C GLN A 76 -10.30 -27.97 -3.89
N GLN A 77 -10.66 -28.62 -5.00
CA GLN A 77 -10.90 -30.07 -5.01
C GLN A 77 -9.61 -30.89 -4.84
N PHE A 78 -8.44 -30.26 -4.96
CA PHE A 78 -7.14 -30.90 -4.82
C PHE A 78 -6.51 -30.71 -3.44
N LEU A 79 -7.30 -30.25 -2.47
CA LEU A 79 -6.85 -30.07 -1.10
C LEU A 79 -7.52 -31.06 -0.14
N ASP A 80 -6.80 -31.48 0.89
CA ASP A 80 -7.34 -32.23 2.01
C ASP A 80 -8.07 -31.31 3.02
N ALA A 81 -8.56 -31.89 4.12
CA ALA A 81 -9.26 -31.17 5.18
C ALA A 81 -8.39 -30.13 5.90
N ASP A 82 -7.07 -30.28 5.83
CA ASP A 82 -6.07 -29.39 6.43
C ASP A 82 -5.50 -28.41 5.39
N SER A 83 -6.12 -28.30 4.21
CA SER A 83 -5.70 -27.44 3.09
C SER A 83 -4.35 -27.80 2.48
N ASN A 84 -3.82 -29.00 2.73
CA ASN A 84 -2.62 -29.49 2.06
C ASN A 84 -2.98 -30.09 0.69
N LEU A 85 -2.01 -30.14 -0.22
CA LEU A 85 -2.19 -30.86 -1.48
C LEU A 85 -2.50 -32.35 -1.21
N LEU A 86 -3.50 -32.90 -1.92
CA LEU A 86 -3.82 -34.33 -1.83
C LEU A 86 -2.63 -35.22 -2.19
N ALA A 87 -2.63 -36.44 -1.64
CA ALA A 87 -1.64 -37.46 -1.97
C ALA A 87 -1.63 -37.77 -3.47
N THR A 88 -0.46 -38.12 -4.00
CA THR A 88 -0.25 -38.31 -5.45
C THR A 88 -1.18 -39.34 -6.07
N ASP A 89 -1.47 -40.43 -5.38
CA ASP A 89 -2.39 -41.48 -5.84
C ASP A 89 -3.83 -40.98 -5.99
N GLN A 90 -4.30 -40.14 -5.06
CA GLN A 90 -5.60 -39.48 -5.16
C GLN A 90 -5.63 -38.46 -6.30
N LEU A 91 -4.58 -37.64 -6.46
CA LEU A 91 -4.47 -36.70 -7.58
C LEU A 91 -4.47 -37.43 -8.94
N GLU A 92 -3.72 -38.54 -9.06
CA GLU A 92 -3.73 -39.38 -10.26
C GLU A 92 -5.15 -39.89 -10.57
N GLN A 93 -5.89 -40.33 -9.55
CA GLN A 93 -7.27 -40.79 -9.70
C GLN A 93 -8.19 -39.65 -10.18
N ASP A 94 -8.13 -38.49 -9.55
CA ASP A 94 -9.04 -37.37 -9.84
C ASP A 94 -8.79 -36.80 -11.24
N LEU A 95 -7.52 -36.58 -11.60
CA LEU A 95 -7.14 -36.10 -12.93
C LEU A 95 -7.46 -37.14 -14.03
N SER A 96 -7.37 -38.44 -13.71
CA SER A 96 -7.80 -39.53 -14.60
C SER A 96 -9.30 -39.45 -14.93
N GLN A 97 -10.14 -39.22 -13.91
CA GLN A 97 -11.59 -39.06 -14.10
C GLN A 97 -11.94 -37.83 -14.95
N MET A 98 -11.15 -36.77 -14.87
CA MET A 98 -11.27 -35.57 -15.70
C MET A 98 -10.76 -35.76 -17.14
N GLY A 99 -10.27 -36.96 -17.50
CA GLY A 99 -9.76 -37.24 -18.82
C GLY A 99 -8.45 -36.52 -19.15
N LEU A 100 -7.64 -36.26 -18.12
CA LEU A 100 -6.32 -35.66 -18.24
C LEU A 100 -5.22 -36.72 -18.21
N THR A 101 -4.18 -36.52 -19.01
CA THR A 101 -2.92 -37.27 -18.94
C THR A 101 -1.75 -36.31 -18.83
N ARG A 102 -0.63 -36.78 -18.24
CA ARG A 102 0.57 -35.96 -18.02
C ARG A 102 1.13 -35.34 -19.30
N THR A 103 0.90 -35.94 -20.47
CA THR A 103 1.48 -35.49 -21.75
C THR A 103 0.59 -34.51 -22.52
N LEU A 104 -0.60 -34.16 -22.02
CA LEU A 104 -1.46 -33.17 -22.67
C LEU A 104 -0.80 -31.79 -22.64
N SER A 105 -1.10 -30.99 -23.67
CA SER A 105 -0.85 -29.55 -23.62
C SER A 105 -2.02 -28.85 -22.95
N MET A 106 -1.75 -28.14 -21.86
CA MET A 106 -2.79 -27.53 -21.02
C MET A 106 -2.63 -26.01 -20.98
N ILE A 107 -3.75 -25.28 -21.12
CA ILE A 107 -3.83 -23.84 -20.87
C ILE A 107 -4.77 -23.64 -19.68
N ILE A 108 -4.29 -22.96 -18.65
CA ILE A 108 -5.01 -22.70 -17.41
C ILE A 108 -5.45 -21.24 -17.38
N TYR A 109 -6.65 -20.98 -16.86
CA TYR A 109 -7.07 -19.62 -16.56
C TYR A 109 -7.92 -19.54 -15.30
N ASP A 110 -7.93 -18.36 -14.70
CA ASP A 110 -8.88 -17.87 -13.70
C ASP A 110 -9.35 -16.46 -14.09
N ASP A 111 -9.97 -15.74 -13.17
CA ASP A 111 -10.36 -14.33 -13.26
C ASP A 111 -9.34 -13.41 -12.55
N THR A 112 -8.04 -13.74 -12.63
CA THR A 112 -6.93 -12.86 -12.25
C THR A 112 -7.06 -12.28 -10.84
N THR A 113 -7.23 -10.96 -10.71
CA THR A 113 -7.36 -10.23 -9.43
C THR A 113 -8.70 -10.46 -8.73
N ALA A 114 -9.71 -11.04 -9.40
CA ALA A 114 -10.95 -11.46 -8.74
C ALA A 114 -10.82 -12.85 -8.09
N SER A 115 -9.76 -13.60 -8.40
CA SER A 115 -9.36 -14.82 -7.69
C SER A 115 -8.17 -14.61 -6.78
N PHE A 116 -7.83 -15.67 -6.04
CA PHE A 116 -6.59 -15.79 -5.28
C PHE A 116 -5.41 -16.38 -6.09
N GLY A 117 -5.48 -16.41 -7.43
CA GLY A 117 -4.43 -17.00 -8.29
C GLY A 117 -4.55 -18.52 -8.46
N GLY A 118 -5.79 -19.01 -8.65
CA GLY A 118 -6.08 -20.43 -8.85
C GLY A 118 -5.33 -21.04 -10.04
N ALA A 119 -5.11 -20.24 -11.09
CA ALA A 119 -4.34 -20.67 -12.26
C ALA A 119 -2.88 -20.98 -11.89
N GLY A 120 -2.29 -20.18 -11.00
CA GLY A 120 -0.94 -20.37 -10.51
C GLY A 120 -0.80 -21.60 -9.61
N ARG A 121 -1.76 -21.83 -8.71
CA ARG A 121 -1.83 -23.05 -7.88
C ARG A 121 -1.84 -24.31 -8.75
N LEU A 122 -2.72 -24.34 -9.76
CA LEU A 122 -2.85 -25.49 -10.64
C LEU A 122 -1.62 -25.65 -11.56
N PHE A 123 -1.04 -24.55 -12.04
CA PHE A 123 0.22 -24.58 -12.80
C PHE A 123 1.33 -25.27 -12.00
N TRP A 124 1.57 -24.82 -10.77
CA TRP A 124 2.57 -25.40 -9.88
C TRP A 124 2.29 -26.89 -9.61
N MET A 125 1.05 -27.24 -9.27
CA MET A 125 0.66 -28.63 -8.99
C MET A 125 0.94 -29.54 -10.19
N LEU A 126 0.59 -29.12 -11.41
CA LEU A 126 0.81 -29.92 -12.61
C LEU A 126 2.30 -30.07 -12.92
N GLU A 127 3.13 -29.06 -12.65
CA GLU A 127 4.59 -29.21 -12.75
C GLU A 127 5.16 -30.14 -11.68
N VAL A 128 4.63 -30.11 -10.45
CA VAL A 128 4.99 -31.08 -9.40
C VAL A 128 4.66 -32.50 -9.86
N LEU A 129 3.55 -32.70 -10.57
CA LEU A 129 3.16 -34.00 -11.14
C LEU A 129 3.92 -34.37 -12.44
N GLY A 130 4.81 -33.50 -12.91
CA GLY A 130 5.67 -33.76 -14.07
C GLY A 130 5.02 -33.53 -15.43
N CYS A 131 3.98 -32.70 -15.51
CA CYS A 131 3.37 -32.28 -16.78
C CYS A 131 4.34 -31.35 -17.55
N PRO A 132 4.75 -31.70 -18.79
CA PRO A 132 5.79 -30.97 -19.50
C PRO A 132 5.27 -29.76 -20.30
N SER A 133 3.94 -29.61 -20.45
CA SER A 133 3.34 -28.58 -21.31
C SER A 133 2.14 -27.92 -20.63
N VAL A 134 2.44 -27.01 -19.71
CA VAL A 134 1.46 -26.23 -18.96
C VAL A 134 1.69 -24.75 -19.23
N ARG A 135 0.62 -24.00 -19.51
CA ARG A 135 0.65 -22.55 -19.78
C ARG A 135 -0.48 -21.85 -19.02
N ILE A 136 -0.31 -20.57 -18.73
CA ILE A 136 -1.39 -19.71 -18.18
C ILE A 136 -1.86 -18.73 -19.27
N LEU A 137 -3.17 -18.56 -19.42
CA LEU A 137 -3.76 -17.58 -20.33
C LEU A 137 -3.53 -16.15 -19.82
N ASN A 138 -2.84 -15.32 -20.61
CA ASN A 138 -2.56 -13.95 -20.24
C ASN A 138 -3.84 -13.10 -20.18
N GLY A 139 -4.16 -12.57 -19.01
CA GLY A 139 -5.40 -11.82 -18.77
C GLY A 139 -6.61 -12.68 -18.39
N GLY A 140 -6.46 -14.01 -18.40
CA GLY A 140 -7.47 -14.95 -17.94
C GLY A 140 -8.87 -14.73 -18.55
N TRP A 141 -9.89 -15.03 -17.75
CA TRP A 141 -11.30 -14.83 -18.08
C TRP A 141 -11.64 -13.35 -18.32
N ASP A 142 -11.14 -12.46 -17.48
CA ASP A 142 -11.53 -11.05 -17.49
C ASP A 142 -11.16 -10.37 -18.79
N LYS A 143 -9.90 -10.54 -19.23
CA LYS A 143 -9.45 -10.00 -20.50
C LYS A 143 -10.16 -10.68 -21.67
N TRP A 144 -10.31 -12.01 -21.62
CA TRP A 144 -10.97 -12.74 -22.69
C TRP A 144 -12.40 -12.26 -22.92
N LEU A 145 -13.14 -11.98 -21.84
CA LEU A 145 -14.47 -11.39 -21.90
C LEU A 145 -14.44 -9.93 -22.37
N ALA A 146 -13.51 -9.11 -21.86
CA ALA A 146 -13.35 -7.71 -22.25
C ALA A 146 -12.97 -7.53 -23.73
N ASP A 147 -12.28 -8.51 -24.33
CA ASP A 147 -11.94 -8.56 -25.76
C ASP A 147 -13.17 -8.89 -26.65
N GLY A 148 -14.36 -9.07 -26.07
CA GLY A 148 -15.63 -9.27 -26.79
C GLY A 148 -15.92 -10.70 -27.21
N ASN A 149 -15.21 -11.68 -26.65
CA ASN A 149 -15.45 -13.09 -26.93
C ASN A 149 -16.78 -13.57 -26.30
N THR A 150 -17.41 -14.57 -26.92
CA THR A 150 -18.72 -15.08 -26.49
C THR A 150 -18.56 -16.33 -25.63
N PRO A 151 -18.99 -16.31 -24.35
CA PRO A 151 -18.93 -17.47 -23.47
C PRO A 151 -19.75 -18.68 -23.94
N GLN A 152 -19.26 -19.88 -23.63
CA GLN A 152 -20.05 -21.09 -23.59
C GLN A 152 -20.69 -21.23 -22.20
N ILE A 153 -21.89 -21.82 -22.13
CA ILE A 153 -22.59 -22.15 -20.87
C ILE A 153 -22.87 -23.64 -20.73
N THR A 154 -22.69 -24.41 -21.80
CA THR A 154 -22.83 -25.87 -21.76
C THR A 154 -21.55 -26.48 -21.21
N GLU A 155 -21.65 -27.23 -20.12
CA GLU A 155 -20.51 -27.92 -19.51
C GLU A 155 -19.79 -28.85 -20.51
N ASN A 156 -18.47 -28.80 -20.51
CA ASN A 156 -17.62 -29.72 -21.27
C ASN A 156 -17.07 -30.80 -20.34
N THR A 157 -17.03 -32.03 -20.84
CA THR A 157 -16.37 -33.17 -20.17
C THR A 157 -15.44 -33.89 -21.13
N ARG A 158 -14.53 -34.70 -20.59
CA ARG A 158 -13.62 -35.54 -21.37
C ARG A 158 -13.81 -37.00 -20.98
N PRO A 159 -13.59 -37.97 -21.89
CA PRO A 159 -13.55 -39.37 -21.53
C PRO A 159 -12.46 -39.65 -20.49
N VAL A 160 -12.76 -40.51 -19.52
CA VAL A 160 -11.79 -40.98 -18.51
C VAL A 160 -10.52 -41.47 -19.19
N SER A 161 -9.38 -41.12 -18.62
CA SER A 161 -8.05 -41.51 -19.09
C SER A 161 -7.19 -42.01 -17.93
N VAL A 162 -5.91 -42.29 -18.18
CA VAL A 162 -4.96 -42.68 -17.12
C VAL A 162 -3.92 -41.58 -16.96
N PHE A 163 -3.96 -40.91 -15.82
CA PHE A 163 -2.93 -39.99 -15.38
C PHE A 163 -1.90 -40.76 -14.54
N THR A 164 -0.62 -40.63 -14.89
CA THR A 164 0.48 -41.20 -14.10
C THR A 164 1.52 -40.11 -13.90
N ALA A 165 1.70 -39.71 -12.65
CA ALA A 165 2.57 -38.64 -12.23
C ALA A 165 4.05 -39.04 -12.34
N GLN A 166 4.90 -38.06 -12.60
CA GLN A 166 6.34 -38.16 -12.41
C GLN A 166 6.74 -37.04 -11.46
N VAL A 167 6.67 -37.33 -10.16
CA VAL A 167 6.75 -36.29 -9.12
C VAL A 167 8.10 -35.58 -9.14
N ASN A 168 8.06 -34.26 -9.18
CA ASN A 168 9.19 -33.35 -9.04
C ASN A 168 9.05 -32.52 -7.77
N THR A 169 9.73 -32.93 -6.70
CA THR A 169 9.70 -32.20 -5.41
C THR A 169 10.66 -31.02 -5.37
N GLY A 170 11.53 -30.82 -6.36
CA GLY A 170 12.54 -29.75 -6.37
C GLY A 170 11.99 -28.34 -6.56
N ILE A 171 10.68 -28.19 -6.76
CA ILE A 171 9.96 -26.92 -6.93
C ILE A 171 8.97 -26.66 -5.79
N THR A 172 9.09 -27.45 -4.71
CA THR A 172 8.35 -27.31 -3.47
C THR A 172 9.33 -27.05 -2.34
N SER A 173 8.97 -26.22 -1.38
CA SER A 173 9.71 -26.03 -0.14
C SER A 173 8.81 -26.30 1.06
N ASP A 174 9.43 -26.62 2.20
CA ASP A 174 8.77 -26.75 3.50
C ASP A 174 9.34 -25.73 4.50
N LYS A 175 8.71 -25.62 5.67
CA LYS A 175 9.13 -24.68 6.71
C LYS A 175 10.52 -24.99 7.24
N GLU A 176 10.89 -26.26 7.39
CA GLU A 176 12.21 -26.65 7.89
C GLU A 176 13.33 -26.19 6.96
N TYR A 177 13.14 -26.35 5.65
CA TYR A 177 14.09 -25.90 4.64
C TYR A 177 14.24 -24.37 4.64
N ILE A 178 13.12 -23.65 4.68
CA ILE A 178 13.10 -22.19 4.73
C ILE A 178 13.79 -21.68 6.00
N ALA A 179 13.44 -22.22 7.17
CA ALA A 179 14.05 -21.84 8.44
C ALA A 179 15.57 -22.06 8.44
N ALA A 180 16.05 -23.12 7.79
CA ALA A 180 17.48 -23.38 7.63
C ALA A 180 18.19 -22.45 6.63
N ARG A 181 17.45 -21.77 5.74
CA ARG A 181 18.01 -20.95 4.66
C ARG A 181 17.82 -19.44 4.86
N MET A 182 16.89 -19.00 5.71
CA MET A 182 16.41 -17.61 5.76
C MET A 182 17.48 -16.55 6.06
N ASP A 183 18.56 -16.91 6.74
CA ASP A 183 19.69 -16.00 7.02
C ASP A 183 20.75 -15.96 5.90
N ASN A 184 20.62 -16.78 4.85
CA ASN A 184 21.59 -16.84 3.77
C ASN A 184 21.36 -15.71 2.75
N SER A 185 22.41 -14.99 2.40
CA SER A 185 22.35 -13.90 1.42
C SER A 185 21.95 -14.34 0.00
N ASP A 186 22.08 -15.63 -0.32
CA ASP A 186 21.71 -16.22 -1.61
C ASP A 186 20.28 -16.78 -1.64
N PHE A 187 19.49 -16.57 -0.58
CA PHE A 187 18.11 -16.99 -0.46
C PHE A 187 17.20 -15.76 -0.26
N ALA A 188 15.99 -15.82 -0.80
CA ALA A 188 14.96 -14.83 -0.56
C ALA A 188 13.59 -15.50 -0.44
N ILE A 189 12.77 -14.98 0.47
CA ILE A 189 11.41 -15.43 0.67
C ILE A 189 10.43 -14.31 0.35
N VAL A 190 9.40 -14.63 -0.44
CA VAL A 190 8.42 -13.67 -0.95
C VAL A 190 7.05 -13.95 -0.36
N ASP A 191 6.50 -12.97 0.37
CA ASP A 191 5.12 -12.97 0.85
C ASP A 191 4.22 -12.34 -0.22
N THR A 192 3.26 -13.12 -0.74
CA THR A 192 2.37 -12.68 -1.82
C THR A 192 1.02 -12.19 -1.33
N ARG A 193 0.85 -12.06 -0.02
CA ARG A 193 -0.38 -11.66 0.64
C ARG A 193 -0.60 -10.14 0.62
N GLU A 194 -1.83 -9.74 0.95
CA GLU A 194 -2.23 -8.34 1.05
C GLU A 194 -1.54 -7.65 2.25
N ASP A 195 -1.51 -6.32 2.25
CA ASP A 195 -0.84 -5.51 3.29
C ASP A 195 -1.35 -5.80 4.69
N GLU A 196 -2.66 -5.99 4.88
CA GLU A 196 -3.16 -6.26 6.22
C GLU A 196 -2.66 -7.61 6.76
N GLU A 197 -2.51 -8.61 5.90
CA GLU A 197 -1.99 -9.93 6.27
C GLU A 197 -0.50 -9.86 6.63
N PHE A 198 0.29 -9.13 5.84
CA PHE A 198 1.72 -8.93 6.06
C PHE A 198 1.98 -8.11 7.33
N THR A 199 1.22 -7.04 7.54
CA THR A 199 1.43 -6.12 8.68
C THR A 199 1.02 -6.71 10.02
N GLY A 200 0.07 -7.65 10.09
CA GLY A 200 -0.25 -8.31 11.36
C GLY A 200 -1.67 -8.85 11.51
N TRP A 201 -2.59 -8.53 10.61
CA TRP A 201 -3.99 -8.96 10.72
C TRP A 201 -4.14 -10.46 10.38
N GLN A 202 -4.83 -11.19 11.24
CA GLN A 202 -5.22 -12.59 11.01
C GLN A 202 -6.55 -12.60 10.24
N ARG A 203 -6.48 -12.89 8.94
CA ARG A 203 -7.63 -12.78 8.01
C ARG A 203 -8.31 -14.11 7.78
N TYR A 204 -7.57 -15.21 7.85
CA TYR A 204 -8.01 -16.54 7.42
C TYR A 204 -7.82 -17.61 8.51
N GLY A 205 -7.73 -17.18 9.78
CA GLY A 205 -7.65 -18.08 10.93
C GLY A 205 -6.24 -18.56 11.26
N GLU A 206 -5.21 -17.84 10.78
CA GLU A 206 -3.81 -18.07 11.13
C GLU A 206 -3.63 -18.03 12.66
N ALA A 207 -2.80 -18.90 13.24
CA ALA A 207 -2.58 -18.92 14.69
C ALA A 207 -1.78 -17.70 15.20
N ARG A 208 -0.95 -17.12 14.33
CA ARG A 208 -0.14 -15.92 14.57
C ARG A 208 -0.26 -14.99 13.36
N GLY A 209 -0.51 -13.70 13.59
CA GLY A 209 -0.53 -12.68 12.55
C GLY A 209 0.86 -12.15 12.20
N GLY A 210 0.99 -11.55 11.02
CA GLY A 210 2.26 -11.04 10.49
C GLY A 210 2.83 -11.94 9.40
N HIS A 211 4.12 -11.82 9.14
CA HIS A 211 4.84 -12.50 8.07
C HIS A 211 6.05 -13.27 8.61
N ILE A 212 6.63 -14.15 7.77
CA ILE A 212 7.87 -14.85 8.09
C ILE A 212 9.01 -13.82 8.20
N THR A 213 9.81 -13.86 9.26
CA THR A 213 10.93 -12.93 9.47
C THR A 213 11.82 -12.84 8.22
N GLY A 214 12.15 -11.62 7.78
CA GLY A 214 12.97 -11.39 6.59
C GLY A 214 12.26 -11.56 5.24
N ALA A 215 10.95 -11.83 5.22
CA ALA A 215 10.18 -11.90 3.99
C ALA A 215 10.03 -10.54 3.31
N VAL A 216 10.12 -10.54 1.98
CA VAL A 216 9.82 -9.40 1.13
C VAL A 216 8.37 -9.51 0.67
N GLN A 217 7.57 -8.48 0.92
CA GLN A 217 6.18 -8.45 0.46
C GLN A 217 6.09 -8.04 -1.00
N ILE A 218 5.39 -8.83 -1.81
CA ILE A 218 5.00 -8.47 -3.18
C ILE A 218 3.58 -9.01 -3.43
N PRO A 219 2.53 -8.24 -3.11
CA PRO A 219 1.13 -8.66 -3.22
C PRO A 219 0.76 -9.20 -4.60
N TYR A 220 -0.04 -10.26 -4.63
CA TYR A 220 -0.54 -10.86 -5.87
C TYR A 220 -1.19 -9.87 -6.87
N PRO A 221 -2.00 -8.88 -6.44
CA PRO A 221 -2.58 -7.90 -7.36
C PRO A 221 -1.56 -7.08 -8.14
N TRP A 222 -0.34 -6.90 -7.62
CA TRP A 222 0.71 -6.10 -8.25
C TRP A 222 1.31 -6.75 -9.50
N TYR A 223 1.02 -8.03 -9.77
CA TYR A 223 1.55 -8.74 -10.94
C TYR A 223 0.88 -8.37 -12.26
N PHE A 224 -0.22 -7.61 -12.20
CA PHE A 224 -1.10 -7.39 -13.34
C PHE A 224 -1.14 -5.93 -13.80
N SER A 225 -1.20 -5.77 -15.11
CA SER A 225 -1.59 -4.53 -15.77
C SER A 225 -3.08 -4.25 -15.56
N LYS A 226 -3.50 -3.01 -15.85
CA LYS A 226 -4.91 -2.59 -15.75
C LYS A 226 -5.87 -3.45 -16.57
N ASP A 227 -5.41 -3.99 -17.71
CA ASP A 227 -6.19 -4.88 -18.59
C ASP A 227 -6.13 -6.36 -18.17
N LYS A 228 -5.66 -6.63 -16.94
CA LYS A 228 -5.51 -7.95 -16.31
C LYS A 228 -4.41 -8.83 -16.88
N THR A 229 -3.67 -8.40 -17.90
CA THR A 229 -2.47 -9.12 -18.35
C THR A 229 -1.39 -9.10 -17.28
N VAL A 230 -0.51 -10.10 -17.24
CA VAL A 230 0.73 -10.01 -16.46
C VAL A 230 1.50 -8.77 -16.92
N LEU A 231 2.12 -8.05 -15.99
CA LEU A 231 2.94 -6.86 -16.29
C LEU A 231 3.95 -7.13 -17.44
N PRO A 232 4.40 -6.11 -18.17
CA PRO A 232 5.55 -6.24 -19.08
C PRO A 232 6.81 -6.77 -18.38
N TYR A 233 7.68 -7.45 -19.11
CA TYR A 233 8.92 -8.06 -18.56
C TYR A 233 9.76 -7.08 -17.73
N GLU A 234 10.04 -5.88 -18.25
CA GLU A 234 10.88 -4.90 -17.55
C GLU A 234 10.20 -4.40 -16.26
N ASN A 235 8.88 -4.23 -16.26
CA ASN A 235 8.14 -3.80 -15.08
C ASN A 235 8.14 -4.89 -14.02
N LEU A 236 7.87 -6.14 -14.41
CA LEU A 236 7.87 -7.26 -13.48
C LEU A 236 9.27 -7.56 -12.94
N LYS A 237 10.30 -7.49 -13.79
CA LYS A 237 11.71 -7.59 -13.38
C LYS A 237 12.06 -6.51 -12.35
N ASN A 238 11.72 -5.25 -12.63
CA ASN A 238 11.99 -4.16 -11.70
C ASN A 238 11.21 -4.31 -10.39
N LEU A 239 9.98 -4.80 -10.43
CA LEU A 239 9.18 -5.06 -9.23
C LEU A 239 9.90 -6.00 -8.25
N PHE A 240 10.45 -7.11 -8.76
CA PHE A 240 11.21 -8.08 -7.97
C PHE A 240 12.60 -7.57 -7.58
N GLU A 241 13.39 -7.09 -8.54
CA GLU A 241 14.81 -6.77 -8.29
C GLU A 241 15.01 -5.51 -7.43
N SER A 242 14.09 -4.53 -7.51
CA SER A 242 14.13 -3.34 -6.63
C SER A 242 13.99 -3.68 -5.14
N ARG A 243 13.48 -4.88 -4.83
CA ARG A 243 13.35 -5.43 -3.48
C ARG A 243 14.33 -6.57 -3.19
N GLY A 244 15.38 -6.68 -4.01
CA GLY A 244 16.44 -7.66 -3.82
C GLY A 244 16.06 -9.10 -4.18
N ILE A 245 14.96 -9.31 -4.91
CA ILE A 245 14.61 -10.62 -5.48
C ILE A 245 15.23 -10.70 -6.88
N THR A 246 16.35 -11.40 -6.99
CA THR A 246 17.20 -11.44 -8.19
C THR A 246 17.46 -12.87 -8.63
N GLN A 247 17.74 -13.08 -9.93
CA GLN A 247 17.90 -14.42 -10.52
C GLN A 247 19.10 -15.21 -10.00
N ASP A 248 20.09 -14.55 -9.38
CA ASP A 248 21.22 -15.21 -8.74
C ASP A 248 20.86 -15.85 -7.40
N LYS A 249 19.70 -15.54 -6.82
CA LYS A 249 19.21 -16.12 -5.56
C LYS A 249 18.34 -17.34 -5.81
N GLU A 250 18.22 -18.17 -4.77
CA GLU A 250 17.09 -19.07 -4.63
C GLU A 250 15.90 -18.31 -4.05
N VAL A 251 14.72 -18.50 -4.62
CA VAL A 251 13.52 -17.75 -4.26
C VAL A 251 12.37 -18.68 -3.94
N THR A 252 11.78 -18.52 -2.76
CA THR A 252 10.59 -19.26 -2.34
C THR A 252 9.44 -18.29 -2.12
N ALA A 253 8.30 -18.52 -2.76
CA ALA A 253 7.08 -17.75 -2.48
C ALA A 253 6.16 -18.50 -1.52
N TYR A 254 5.43 -17.74 -0.69
CA TYR A 254 4.36 -18.26 0.15
C TYR A 254 3.17 -17.29 0.20
N CYS A 255 2.02 -17.79 0.65
CA CYS A 255 0.83 -16.97 0.91
C CYS A 255 0.11 -17.48 2.17
N THR A 256 -1.23 -17.59 2.14
CA THR A 256 -2.02 -18.21 3.21
C THR A 256 -1.88 -19.74 3.19
N ILE A 257 -2.13 -20.36 2.03
CA ILE A 257 -2.17 -21.82 1.79
C ILE A 257 -1.69 -22.19 0.37
N GLY A 258 -0.64 -21.53 -0.14
CA GLY A 258 0.03 -21.95 -1.37
C GLY A 258 -0.62 -21.60 -2.71
N ILE A 259 -1.67 -20.75 -2.73
CA ILE A 259 -2.43 -20.38 -3.93
C ILE A 259 -1.77 -19.22 -4.68
N ARG A 260 -1.82 -18.00 -4.13
CA ARG A 260 -1.18 -16.78 -4.66
C ARG A 260 0.31 -17.00 -4.97
N SER A 261 1.01 -17.71 -4.08
CA SER A 261 2.42 -18.04 -4.24
C SER A 261 2.71 -19.06 -5.34
N GLY A 262 1.74 -19.92 -5.70
CA GLY A 262 1.82 -20.73 -6.91
C GLY A 262 1.88 -19.88 -8.18
N PHE A 263 1.19 -18.73 -8.18
CA PHE A 263 1.28 -17.77 -9.28
C PHE A 263 2.62 -17.03 -9.28
N ALA A 264 3.15 -16.63 -8.12
CA ALA A 264 4.50 -16.07 -8.04
C ALA A 264 5.58 -17.06 -8.52
N TYR A 265 5.45 -18.36 -8.19
CA TYR A 265 6.31 -19.41 -8.76
C TYR A 265 6.23 -19.45 -10.29
N PHE A 266 5.02 -19.37 -10.88
CA PHE A 266 4.85 -19.24 -12.32
C PHE A 266 5.59 -18.01 -12.88
N LEU A 267 5.53 -16.86 -12.21
CA LEU A 267 6.23 -15.65 -12.63
C LEU A 267 7.76 -15.79 -12.56
N PHE A 268 8.29 -16.43 -11.53
CA PHE A 268 9.72 -16.76 -11.45
C PHE A 268 10.14 -17.64 -12.63
N ARG A 269 9.35 -18.65 -12.97
CA ARG A 269 9.57 -19.48 -14.16
C ARG A 269 9.49 -18.67 -15.45
N LEU A 270 8.51 -17.78 -15.60
CA LEU A 270 8.34 -16.91 -16.77
C LEU A 270 9.53 -15.95 -16.96
N LEU A 271 10.04 -15.40 -15.85
CA LEU A 271 11.22 -14.54 -15.80
C LEU A 271 12.55 -15.30 -15.96
N GLY A 272 12.55 -16.63 -15.84
CA GLY A 272 13.74 -17.47 -15.99
C GLY A 272 14.59 -17.61 -14.74
N TYR A 273 13.98 -17.60 -13.56
CA TYR A 273 14.67 -17.96 -12.31
C TYR A 273 14.87 -19.48 -12.27
N ASP A 274 16.12 -19.91 -12.15
CA ASP A 274 16.47 -21.34 -12.17
C ASP A 274 16.20 -22.04 -10.82
N ARG A 275 16.19 -21.27 -9.72
CA ARG A 275 16.02 -21.75 -8.35
C ARG A 275 14.78 -21.12 -7.73
N ALA A 276 13.61 -21.61 -8.10
CA ALA A 276 12.33 -21.11 -7.61
C ALA A 276 11.46 -22.23 -7.06
N SER A 277 10.78 -21.97 -5.95
CA SER A 277 9.85 -22.91 -5.34
C SER A 277 8.60 -22.22 -4.78
N ASN A 278 7.54 -23.01 -4.61
CA ASN A 278 6.35 -22.63 -3.85
C ASN A 278 6.37 -23.35 -2.51
N TYR A 279 6.17 -22.62 -1.42
CA TYR A 279 5.90 -23.20 -0.10
C TYR A 279 4.40 -23.24 0.13
N ASP A 280 3.79 -24.39 -0.10
CA ASP A 280 2.33 -24.48 -0.11
C ASP A 280 1.67 -24.62 1.26
N GLY A 281 2.36 -25.18 2.25
CA GLY A 281 1.94 -25.10 3.65
C GLY A 281 1.82 -23.63 4.13
N SER A 282 2.67 -22.76 3.57
CA SER A 282 2.53 -21.30 3.63
C SER A 282 2.41 -20.78 5.09
N ILE A 283 1.81 -19.61 5.30
CA ILE A 283 1.71 -19.03 6.65
C ILE A 283 0.81 -19.86 7.59
N ARG A 284 -0.15 -20.64 7.08
CA ARG A 284 -0.98 -21.50 7.92
C ARG A 284 -0.12 -22.51 8.68
N ASP A 285 0.72 -23.27 7.96
CA ASP A 285 1.66 -24.22 8.55
C ASP A 285 2.74 -23.52 9.41
N TRP A 286 3.29 -22.40 8.92
CA TRP A 286 4.32 -21.66 9.67
C TRP A 286 3.78 -21.10 10.99
N SER A 287 2.61 -20.46 10.97
CA SER A 287 2.04 -19.76 12.13
C SER A 287 1.59 -20.71 13.23
N GLU A 288 1.20 -21.95 12.91
CA GLU A 288 0.80 -22.99 13.88
C GLU A 288 2.02 -23.67 14.54
N SER A 289 3.22 -23.47 14.00
CA SER A 289 4.47 -24.09 14.48
C SER A 289 5.14 -23.33 15.63
N ASP A 290 6.16 -23.95 16.26
CA ASP A 290 6.91 -23.38 17.39
C ASP A 290 7.50 -22.00 17.04
N PRO A 291 7.10 -20.91 17.74
CA PRO A 291 7.60 -19.57 17.46
C PRO A 291 9.11 -19.40 17.61
N ALA A 292 9.78 -20.23 18.41
CA ALA A 292 11.24 -20.16 18.57
C ALA A 292 11.99 -20.71 17.36
N ALA A 293 11.42 -21.69 16.65
CA ALA A 293 12.01 -22.28 15.46
C ALA A 293 11.53 -21.60 14.16
N PHE A 294 10.32 -21.04 14.19
CA PHE A 294 9.64 -20.44 13.04
C PHE A 294 9.23 -19.00 13.37
N PRO A 295 10.19 -18.06 13.35
CA PRO A 295 9.96 -16.68 13.75
C PRO A 295 9.07 -15.94 12.75
N MET A 296 8.33 -14.95 13.27
CA MET A 296 7.46 -14.08 12.49
C MET A 296 7.61 -12.65 12.96
N GLU A 297 7.38 -11.71 12.05
CA GLU A 297 7.40 -10.27 12.29
C GLU A 297 6.02 -9.67 12.02
N LYS A 298 5.68 -8.60 12.75
CA LYS A 298 4.48 -7.80 12.52
C LYS A 298 4.71 -6.36 12.94
N LEU A 299 3.92 -5.47 12.38
CA LEU A 299 3.89 -4.06 12.75
C LEU A 299 3.35 -3.93 14.18
N ALA A 300 4.06 -3.21 15.06
CA ALA A 300 3.73 -3.19 16.49
C ALA A 300 2.32 -2.64 16.77
N GLN A 301 1.92 -1.59 16.04
CA GLN A 301 0.60 -0.96 16.11
C GLN A 301 -0.24 -1.27 14.86
N TYR A 302 -0.15 -2.49 14.31
CA TYR A 302 -0.88 -2.87 13.08
C TYR A 302 -2.38 -2.57 13.13
N SER A 303 -3.02 -2.60 14.31
CA SER A 303 -4.46 -2.30 14.46
C SER A 303 -4.84 -0.85 14.20
N LYS A 304 -3.86 0.06 14.20
CA LYS A 304 -4.02 1.47 13.81
C LYS A 304 -3.95 1.66 12.30
N LEU A 305 -3.36 0.73 11.56
CA LEU A 305 -3.37 0.68 10.10
C LEU A 305 -4.46 -0.28 9.62
N VAL A 306 -5.62 0.27 9.30
CA VAL A 306 -6.82 -0.50 8.92
C VAL A 306 -6.93 -0.59 7.39
N TYR A 307 -7.76 -1.51 6.93
CA TYR A 307 -7.96 -1.83 5.52
C TYR A 307 -9.46 -1.77 5.16
N PRO A 308 -9.83 -1.68 3.87
CA PRO A 308 -11.21 -1.41 3.45
C PRO A 308 -12.28 -2.29 4.09
N THR A 309 -12.06 -3.61 4.14
CA THR A 309 -13.04 -4.54 4.74
C THR A 309 -13.24 -4.29 6.23
N TRP A 310 -12.19 -3.92 6.96
CA TRP A 310 -12.32 -3.57 8.38
C TRP A 310 -13.20 -2.34 8.57
N VAL A 311 -12.99 -1.29 7.76
CA VAL A 311 -13.81 -0.08 7.79
C VAL A 311 -15.26 -0.38 7.43
N LYS A 312 -15.49 -1.20 6.40
CA LYS A 312 -16.84 -1.65 6.02
C LYS A 312 -17.53 -2.39 7.17
N GLN A 313 -16.79 -3.24 7.89
CA GLN A 313 -17.32 -3.96 9.05
C GLN A 313 -17.67 -3.02 10.21
N VAL A 314 -16.90 -1.96 10.46
CA VAL A 314 -17.27 -0.94 11.46
C VAL A 314 -18.58 -0.24 11.06
N ILE A 315 -18.69 0.21 9.80
CA ILE A 315 -19.91 0.85 9.29
C ILE A 315 -21.11 -0.09 9.44
N ASP A 316 -20.96 -1.34 9.02
CA ASP A 316 -22.02 -2.34 9.12
C ASP A 316 -22.35 -2.68 10.57
N TYR A 317 -21.38 -2.71 11.48
CA TYR A 317 -21.58 -2.94 12.90
C TYR A 317 -22.44 -1.85 13.54
N HIS A 318 -22.24 -0.58 13.17
CA HIS A 318 -23.05 0.52 13.72
C HIS A 318 -24.36 0.79 12.96
N ALA A 319 -24.61 0.10 11.84
CA ALA A 319 -25.84 0.29 11.09
C ALA A 319 -27.09 -0.06 11.95
N PRO A 320 -28.19 0.73 11.86
CA PRO A 320 -29.40 0.50 12.66
C PRO A 320 -29.96 -0.92 12.50
N GLY A 321 -30.12 -1.63 13.60
CA GLY A 321 -30.64 -3.00 13.61
C GLY A 321 -29.67 -4.07 13.08
N SER A 322 -28.41 -3.71 12.85
CA SER A 322 -27.39 -4.65 12.38
C SER A 322 -27.11 -5.78 13.37
N THR A 323 -26.88 -6.97 12.82
CA THR A 323 -26.40 -8.15 13.54
C THR A 323 -24.95 -8.49 13.18
N THR A 324 -24.31 -7.71 12.31
CA THR A 324 -22.89 -7.85 11.96
C THR A 324 -22.05 -7.79 13.24
N PRO A 325 -21.08 -8.69 13.46
CA PRO A 325 -20.19 -8.63 14.61
C PRO A 325 -19.19 -7.48 14.49
N ALA A 326 -18.65 -7.00 15.62
CA ALA A 326 -17.58 -6.01 15.60
C ALA A 326 -16.34 -6.62 14.90
N PRO A 327 -15.62 -5.85 14.08
CA PRO A 327 -14.38 -6.34 13.49
C PRO A 327 -13.31 -6.53 14.56
N ALA A 328 -12.30 -7.36 14.26
CA ALA A 328 -11.19 -7.61 15.18
C ALA A 328 -10.49 -6.29 15.58
N GLY A 329 -10.11 -6.15 16.86
CA GLY A 329 -9.46 -4.94 17.37
C GLY A 329 -10.35 -3.69 17.39
N TYR A 330 -11.68 -3.87 17.31
CA TYR A 330 -12.67 -2.83 17.56
C TYR A 330 -13.45 -3.18 18.84
N ASP A 331 -12.87 -2.83 19.99
CA ASP A 331 -13.35 -3.22 21.32
C ASP A 331 -14.37 -2.22 21.88
N HIS A 332 -15.30 -1.77 21.05
CA HIS A 332 -16.34 -0.80 21.41
C HIS A 332 -17.74 -1.38 21.17
N ASP A 333 -18.71 -0.89 21.94
CA ASP A 333 -20.11 -1.27 21.75
C ASP A 333 -20.77 -0.53 20.56
N ARG A 334 -22.03 -0.87 20.25
CA ARG A 334 -22.76 -0.27 19.11
C ARG A 334 -23.14 1.18 19.32
N ASP A 335 -23.19 1.65 20.57
CA ASP A 335 -23.54 3.04 20.91
C ASP A 335 -22.30 3.95 20.89
N HIS A 336 -21.10 3.36 20.85
CA HIS A 336 -19.85 4.07 20.69
C HIS A 336 -19.83 4.91 19.43
N LYS A 337 -19.32 6.14 19.56
CA LYS A 337 -19.23 7.07 18.43
C LYS A 337 -18.02 6.72 17.57
N PHE A 338 -18.27 6.46 16.29
CA PHE A 338 -17.23 6.39 15.27
C PHE A 338 -17.46 7.45 14.18
N MET A 339 -16.39 7.83 13.50
CA MET A 339 -16.41 8.73 12.35
C MET A 339 -15.40 8.27 11.30
N VAL A 340 -15.80 8.29 10.03
CA VAL A 340 -14.88 8.17 8.90
C VAL A 340 -14.64 9.59 8.36
N VAL A 341 -13.38 9.99 8.26
CA VAL A 341 -12.99 11.35 7.90
C VAL A 341 -12.09 11.31 6.68
N GLU A 342 -12.58 11.88 5.60
CA GLU A 342 -11.79 12.21 4.43
C GLU A 342 -11.10 13.55 4.67
N THR A 343 -9.84 13.71 4.27
CA THR A 343 -9.15 14.98 4.42
C THR A 343 -8.32 15.35 3.20
N GLN A 344 -8.37 16.64 2.85
CA GLN A 344 -7.57 17.24 1.80
C GLN A 344 -7.48 18.76 2.05
N TRP A 345 -6.64 19.46 1.30
CA TRP A 345 -6.61 20.91 1.35
C TRP A 345 -7.84 21.53 0.68
N GLY A 346 -8.35 22.59 1.30
CA GLY A 346 -9.41 23.45 0.80
C GLY A 346 -10.79 23.12 1.39
N THR A 347 -11.67 24.11 1.35
CA THR A 347 -13.08 23.93 1.75
C THR A 347 -13.79 22.92 0.85
N LEU A 348 -14.99 22.48 1.26
CA LEU A 348 -15.86 21.61 0.46
C LEU A 348 -16.08 22.11 -0.98
N GLU A 349 -16.02 23.43 -1.21
CA GLU A 349 -16.09 24.01 -2.56
C GLU A 349 -15.01 23.42 -3.48
N TRP A 350 -13.80 23.19 -2.96
CA TRP A 350 -12.62 22.71 -3.69
C TRP A 350 -12.32 21.23 -3.46
N ALA A 351 -13.13 20.53 -2.64
CA ALA A 351 -12.95 19.13 -2.31
C ALA A 351 -13.43 18.15 -3.40
N GLU A 352 -12.83 18.23 -4.59
CA GLU A 352 -13.26 17.40 -5.74
C GLU A 352 -13.06 15.89 -5.51
N ALA A 353 -12.01 15.46 -4.80
CA ALA A 353 -11.81 14.03 -4.53
C ALA A 353 -12.99 13.48 -3.73
N TYR A 354 -13.36 14.15 -2.64
CA TYR A 354 -14.55 13.84 -1.85
C TYR A 354 -15.85 13.90 -2.67
N LYS A 355 -16.08 14.98 -3.42
CA LYS A 355 -17.34 15.17 -4.16
C LYS A 355 -17.53 14.17 -5.31
N ASN A 356 -16.44 13.69 -5.91
CA ASN A 356 -16.49 12.69 -6.98
C ASN A 356 -16.79 11.28 -6.46
N GLY A 357 -16.48 11.03 -5.19
CA GLY A 357 -16.81 9.80 -4.50
C GLY A 357 -16.07 9.70 -3.17
N HIS A 358 -16.76 9.25 -2.13
CA HIS A 358 -16.18 9.01 -0.82
C HIS A 358 -16.78 7.75 -0.17
N ILE A 359 -16.16 7.30 0.92
CA ILE A 359 -16.66 6.17 1.71
C ILE A 359 -18.03 6.55 2.31
N PRO A 360 -19.05 5.67 2.26
CA PRO A 360 -20.37 5.98 2.80
C PRO A 360 -20.35 6.46 4.25
N GLY A 361 -21.02 7.58 4.51
CA GLY A 361 -21.06 8.26 5.81
C GLY A 361 -19.82 9.09 6.15
N ALA A 362 -18.78 9.10 5.30
CA ALA A 362 -17.59 9.90 5.57
C ALA A 362 -17.86 11.40 5.47
N VAL A 363 -17.24 12.17 6.37
CA VAL A 363 -17.26 13.64 6.36
C VAL A 363 -15.96 14.17 5.77
N HIS A 364 -16.06 15.27 5.02
CA HIS A 364 -14.88 15.99 4.53
C HIS A 364 -14.31 16.88 5.64
N SER A 365 -12.97 16.85 5.79
CA SER A 365 -12.21 17.67 6.71
C SER A 365 -11.14 18.47 5.96
N ASN A 366 -11.35 19.79 5.87
CA ASN A 366 -10.35 20.72 5.34
C ASN A 366 -9.16 20.79 6.31
N SER A 367 -7.95 20.59 5.81
CA SER A 367 -6.73 20.69 6.63
C SER A 367 -6.58 22.06 7.33
N ASP A 368 -7.04 23.15 6.71
CA ASP A 368 -6.95 24.51 7.28
C ASP A 368 -7.75 24.66 8.59
N ILE A 369 -8.66 23.73 8.92
CA ILE A 369 -9.44 23.76 10.17
C ILE A 369 -8.53 23.67 11.41
N TYR A 370 -7.39 23.00 11.29
CA TYR A 370 -6.50 22.67 12.41
C TYR A 370 -5.21 23.49 12.42
N GLU A 371 -5.07 24.39 11.46
CA GLU A 371 -3.83 25.11 11.19
C GLU A 371 -4.10 26.61 11.09
N ASN A 372 -3.06 27.41 11.33
CA ASN A 372 -3.16 28.85 11.12
C ASN A 372 -3.22 29.18 9.62
N ASP A 373 -4.00 30.20 9.28
CA ASP A 373 -4.23 30.66 7.91
C ASP A 373 -3.01 31.45 7.36
N TYR A 374 -3.18 32.05 6.17
CA TYR A 374 -2.14 32.66 5.32
C TYR A 374 -1.01 33.33 6.10
N PRO A 375 0.28 32.92 5.98
CA PRO A 375 0.90 31.97 5.01
C PRO A 375 1.66 30.75 5.59
N ARG A 376 1.33 30.22 6.79
CA ARG A 376 2.23 29.30 7.54
C ARG A 376 1.80 27.83 7.67
N TRP A 377 0.54 27.57 7.94
CA TRP A 377 -0.14 26.27 8.06
C TRP A 377 0.41 25.49 9.26
N PHE A 378 0.77 26.23 10.31
CA PHE A 378 1.24 25.65 11.56
C PHE A 378 0.05 25.22 12.40
N LEU A 379 0.27 24.19 13.22
CA LEU A 379 -0.73 23.69 14.14
C LEU A 379 -1.33 24.82 14.99
N LEU A 380 -2.65 24.83 15.14
CA LEU A 380 -3.33 25.78 16.03
C LEU A 380 -2.89 25.57 17.50
N PRO A 381 -2.90 26.63 18.32
CA PRO A 381 -2.80 26.48 19.76
C PRO A 381 -3.89 25.54 20.31
N ASP A 382 -3.58 24.81 21.39
CA ASP A 382 -4.43 23.73 21.90
C ASP A 382 -5.90 24.14 22.13
N ASP A 383 -6.17 25.36 22.61
CA ASP A 383 -7.53 25.85 22.85
C ASP A 383 -8.34 26.02 21.55
N GLN A 384 -7.69 26.53 20.50
CA GLN A 384 -8.28 26.67 19.16
C GLN A 384 -8.41 25.33 18.46
N LEU A 385 -7.41 24.45 18.61
CA LEU A 385 -7.45 23.09 18.08
C LEU A 385 -8.61 22.30 18.71
N HIS A 386 -8.80 22.38 20.02
CA HIS A 386 -9.91 21.72 20.71
C HIS A 386 -11.27 22.25 20.24
N ALA A 387 -11.40 23.57 20.01
CA ALA A 387 -12.61 24.14 19.45
C ALA A 387 -12.89 23.61 18.04
N ALA A 388 -11.87 23.56 17.17
CA ALA A 388 -11.97 23.03 15.82
C ALA A 388 -12.38 21.54 15.78
N LEU A 389 -11.83 20.73 16.69
CA LEU A 389 -12.22 19.33 16.85
C LEU A 389 -13.67 19.18 17.33
N ALA A 390 -14.08 20.01 18.28
CA ALA A 390 -15.46 20.03 18.77
C ALA A 390 -16.45 20.41 17.66
N ASP A 391 -16.11 21.37 16.81
CA ASP A 391 -16.92 21.79 15.66
C ASP A 391 -17.08 20.66 14.63
N MET A 392 -16.02 19.87 14.41
CA MET A 392 -16.07 18.64 13.61
C MET A 392 -16.82 17.48 14.30
N GLY A 393 -17.24 17.66 15.56
CA GLY A 393 -17.95 16.65 16.33
C GLY A 393 -17.05 15.63 17.00
N ILE A 394 -15.73 15.77 16.93
CA ILE A 394 -14.79 14.79 17.49
C ILE A 394 -14.69 15.00 19.01
N THR A 395 -14.64 13.90 19.76
CA THR A 395 -14.32 13.87 21.21
C THR A 395 -13.08 13.01 21.44
N GLU A 396 -12.50 13.06 22.65
CA GLU A 396 -11.37 12.19 23.02
C GLU A 396 -11.69 10.68 22.88
N ASP A 397 -12.96 10.31 23.02
CA ASP A 397 -13.43 8.93 22.96
C ASP A 397 -13.96 8.53 21.57
N THR A 398 -14.04 9.44 20.60
CA THR A 398 -14.51 9.09 19.25
C THR A 398 -13.50 8.19 18.56
N THR A 399 -13.93 7.06 17.98
CA THR A 399 -13.07 6.34 17.02
C THR A 399 -13.08 7.07 15.68
N VAL A 400 -11.93 7.56 15.24
CA VAL A 400 -11.79 8.30 13.98
C VAL A 400 -10.97 7.49 12.99
N VAL A 401 -11.56 7.12 11.85
CA VAL A 401 -10.87 6.51 10.72
C VAL A 401 -10.52 7.60 9.71
N VAL A 402 -9.24 7.91 9.56
CA VAL A 402 -8.72 8.93 8.65
C VAL A 402 -8.32 8.31 7.32
N TYR A 403 -8.66 8.97 6.22
CA TYR A 403 -8.17 8.66 4.89
C TYR A 403 -8.11 9.91 4.00
N SER A 404 -7.43 9.80 2.87
CA SER A 404 -7.32 10.84 1.86
C SER A 404 -6.94 10.19 0.52
N ASP A 405 -7.00 10.96 -0.57
CA ASP A 405 -6.31 10.63 -1.82
C ASP A 405 -4.80 10.97 -1.79
N SER A 406 -4.34 11.59 -0.69
CA SER A 406 -2.94 11.93 -0.41
C SER A 406 -2.51 11.40 0.96
N ASN A 407 -1.42 10.63 1.00
CA ASN A 407 -0.95 10.02 2.24
C ASN A 407 -0.44 11.07 3.23
N ILE A 408 0.14 12.17 2.75
CA ILE A 408 0.62 13.25 3.62
C ILE A 408 -0.51 14.02 4.29
N PHE A 409 -1.66 14.21 3.64
CA PHE A 409 -2.85 14.82 4.25
C PHE A 409 -3.48 13.90 5.29
N ALA A 410 -3.67 12.62 4.95
CA ALA A 410 -4.19 11.64 5.90
C ALA A 410 -3.29 11.49 7.13
N ALA A 411 -1.97 11.41 6.93
CA ALA A 411 -1.02 11.28 8.03
C ALA A 411 -0.97 12.54 8.89
N ARG A 412 -1.09 13.74 8.29
CA ARG A 412 -1.17 15.01 9.00
C ARG A 412 -2.37 15.05 9.94
N LEU A 413 -3.57 14.76 9.42
CA LEU A 413 -4.76 14.72 10.27
C LEU A 413 -4.67 13.62 11.34
N TRP A 414 -4.20 12.42 10.97
CA TRP A 414 -3.98 11.34 11.93
C TRP A 414 -3.06 11.77 13.09
N TRP A 415 -1.96 12.47 12.77
CA TRP A 415 -1.02 12.98 13.77
C TRP A 415 -1.65 14.07 14.64
N ILE A 416 -2.40 15.01 14.06
CA ILE A 416 -3.10 16.08 14.80
C ILE A 416 -4.08 15.49 15.82
N LEU A 417 -4.89 14.52 15.40
CA LEU A 417 -5.87 13.88 16.28
C LEU A 417 -5.19 13.10 17.42
N THR A 418 -4.10 12.41 17.09
CA THR A 418 -3.28 11.68 18.07
C THR A 418 -2.62 12.65 19.06
N TYR A 419 -2.05 13.76 18.57
CA TYR A 419 -1.48 14.83 19.39
C TYR A 419 -2.54 15.45 20.30
N ALA A 420 -3.74 15.74 19.81
CA ALA A 420 -4.81 16.34 20.61
C ALA A 420 -5.36 15.39 21.71
N GLY A 421 -5.04 14.10 21.65
CA GLY A 421 -5.45 13.12 22.65
C GLY A 421 -6.72 12.35 22.29
N VAL A 422 -7.05 12.20 21.00
CA VAL A 422 -8.07 11.23 20.56
C VAL A 422 -7.53 9.82 20.80
N LYS A 423 -8.24 9.01 21.58
CA LYS A 423 -7.76 7.70 22.04
C LYS A 423 -7.71 6.65 20.93
N ASP A 424 -8.59 6.77 19.93
CA ASP A 424 -8.72 5.78 18.87
C ASP A 424 -8.74 6.37 17.46
N VAL A 425 -7.57 6.78 16.97
CA VAL A 425 -7.37 7.21 15.58
C VAL A 425 -6.83 6.06 14.73
N ARG A 426 -7.51 5.74 13.63
CA ARG A 426 -7.13 4.72 12.65
C ARG A 426 -6.75 5.38 11.33
N TYR A 427 -5.85 4.76 10.59
CA TYR A 427 -5.44 5.17 9.25
C TYR A 427 -5.89 4.12 8.24
N LEU A 428 -6.70 4.48 7.24
CA LEU A 428 -7.07 3.57 6.16
C LEU A 428 -5.94 3.47 5.14
N ASN A 429 -5.26 2.33 5.10
CA ASN A 429 -4.18 2.06 4.17
C ASN A 429 -4.70 2.09 2.71
N GLY A 430 -4.05 2.86 1.84
CA GLY A 430 -4.44 3.02 0.42
C GLY A 430 -5.66 3.91 0.15
N GLY A 431 -6.24 4.52 1.19
CA GLY A 431 -7.29 5.53 1.05
C GLY A 431 -8.54 5.08 0.28
N TYR A 432 -9.14 6.00 -0.47
CA TYR A 432 -10.37 5.72 -1.23
C TYR A 432 -10.14 4.77 -2.41
N ALA A 433 -8.95 4.81 -3.02
CA ALA A 433 -8.61 3.90 -4.11
C ALA A 433 -8.67 2.44 -3.63
N ALA A 434 -8.11 2.14 -2.45
CA ALA A 434 -8.21 0.83 -1.84
C ALA A 434 -9.67 0.42 -1.54
N TRP A 435 -10.52 1.35 -1.10
CA TRP A 435 -11.95 1.09 -0.89
C TRP A 435 -12.66 0.60 -2.16
N ILE A 436 -12.46 1.30 -3.27
CA ILE A 436 -13.04 0.93 -4.57
C ILE A 436 -12.42 -0.36 -5.11
N ASN A 437 -11.11 -0.55 -4.96
CA ASN A 437 -10.42 -1.78 -5.39
C ASN A 437 -10.91 -3.01 -4.62
N ALA A 438 -11.30 -2.85 -3.34
CA ALA A 438 -11.94 -3.91 -2.55
C ALA A 438 -13.39 -4.22 -2.98
N GLY A 439 -13.92 -3.53 -4.02
CA GLY A 439 -15.24 -3.77 -4.57
C GLY A 439 -16.38 -3.12 -3.79
N TYR A 440 -16.08 -2.20 -2.87
CA TYR A 440 -17.10 -1.49 -2.11
C TYR A 440 -17.61 -0.26 -2.85
N GLU A 441 -18.90 0.02 -2.71
CA GLU A 441 -19.52 1.22 -3.28
C GLU A 441 -19.12 2.46 -2.49
N GLY A 442 -18.88 3.56 -3.19
CA GLY A 442 -18.83 4.88 -2.59
C GLY A 442 -20.15 5.61 -2.68
N GLU A 443 -20.20 6.81 -2.10
CA GLU A 443 -21.30 7.75 -2.29
C GLU A 443 -20.78 9.14 -2.68
N THR A 444 -21.70 10.01 -3.13
CA THR A 444 -21.42 11.40 -3.53
C THR A 444 -22.23 12.40 -2.71
N GLN A 445 -23.08 11.91 -1.81
CA GLN A 445 -23.88 12.77 -0.93
C GLN A 445 -22.96 13.40 0.12
N VAL A 446 -22.88 14.73 0.14
CA VAL A 446 -22.13 15.44 1.17
C VAL A 446 -22.70 15.15 2.56
N ASN A 447 -21.86 14.64 3.45
CA ASN A 447 -22.14 14.49 4.87
C ASN A 447 -21.50 15.63 5.66
N ASN A 448 -22.29 16.29 6.50
CA ASN A 448 -21.80 17.36 7.36
C ASN A 448 -21.49 16.81 8.75
N PRO A 449 -20.36 17.23 9.37
CA PRO A 449 -20.09 16.89 10.76
C PRO A 449 -21.18 17.47 11.68
N VAL A 450 -21.44 16.75 12.78
CA VAL A 450 -22.34 17.22 13.83
C VAL A 450 -21.48 17.59 15.04
N SER A 451 -21.39 18.89 15.31
CA SER A 451 -20.57 19.44 16.38
C SER A 451 -20.94 18.85 17.75
N THR A 452 -19.93 18.74 18.62
CA THR A 452 -20.08 18.36 20.03
C THR A 452 -19.92 19.60 20.92
N THR A 453 -20.30 19.50 22.19
CA THR A 453 -20.25 20.65 23.12
C THR A 453 -18.83 21.09 23.42
N ALA A 454 -17.89 20.15 23.54
CA ALA A 454 -16.48 20.43 23.80
C ALA A 454 -15.62 19.20 23.46
N PHE A 455 -14.35 19.47 23.16
CA PHE A 455 -13.29 18.46 23.16
C PHE A 455 -12.49 18.58 24.46
N THR A 456 -12.41 17.48 25.22
CA THR A 456 -11.77 17.42 26.55
C THR A 456 -10.50 16.58 26.59
N GLY A 457 -10.01 16.14 25.42
CA GLY A 457 -8.75 15.42 25.31
C GLY A 457 -7.59 16.26 25.83
N THR A 458 -6.53 15.56 26.24
CA THR A 458 -5.30 16.20 26.71
C THR A 458 -4.27 16.10 25.59
N ALA A 459 -3.73 17.24 25.18
CA ALA A 459 -2.66 17.26 24.20
C ALA A 459 -1.43 16.46 24.70
N CYS A 460 -0.75 15.79 23.77
CA CYS A 460 0.44 14.96 23.98
C CYS A 460 1.69 15.73 23.52
N PRO A 461 2.23 16.68 24.31
CA PRO A 461 3.37 17.51 23.93
C PRO A 461 4.64 16.71 23.66
N GLU A 462 4.74 15.47 24.14
CA GLU A 462 5.82 14.55 23.82
C GLU A 462 5.88 14.19 22.33
N LEU A 463 4.79 14.36 21.57
CA LEU A 463 4.75 14.07 20.13
C LEU A 463 5.11 15.27 19.25
N LEU A 464 5.17 16.48 19.83
CA LEU A 464 5.45 17.73 19.14
C LEU A 464 6.82 18.28 19.56
N ALA A 465 7.65 18.59 18.57
CA ALA A 465 8.83 19.41 18.79
C ALA A 465 8.51 20.88 18.47
N THR A 466 8.93 21.79 19.33
CA THR A 466 8.75 23.24 19.12
C THR A 466 10.02 23.88 18.56
N VAL A 467 9.92 25.05 17.93
CA VAL A 467 11.11 25.81 17.50
C VAL A 467 12.07 26.05 18.67
N ALA A 468 11.54 26.35 19.86
CA ALA A 468 12.36 26.58 21.06
C ALA A 468 13.14 25.33 21.48
N GLU A 469 12.51 24.14 21.39
CA GLU A 469 13.18 22.86 21.62
C GLU A 469 14.24 22.59 20.55
N MET A 470 13.89 22.73 19.26
CA MET A 470 14.81 22.49 18.16
C MET A 470 16.09 23.34 18.26
N VAL A 471 15.99 24.60 18.70
CA VAL A 471 17.15 25.48 18.93
C VAL A 471 18.12 24.92 19.98
N GLN A 472 17.64 24.15 20.96
CA GLN A 472 18.50 23.53 21.97
C GLN A 472 19.20 22.27 21.47
N ILE A 473 18.59 21.52 20.54
CA ILE A 473 19.01 20.16 20.20
C ILE A 473 19.64 19.99 18.82
N TYR A 474 19.47 20.93 17.88
CA TYR A 474 19.87 20.72 16.47
C TYR A 474 21.35 20.41 16.25
N ASP A 475 22.23 20.77 17.21
CA ASP A 475 23.67 20.53 17.15
C ASP A 475 24.13 19.33 18.01
N ASP A 476 23.21 18.68 18.74
CA ASP A 476 23.49 17.45 19.50
C ASP A 476 23.36 16.21 18.60
N THR A 477 24.42 15.89 17.88
CA THR A 477 24.46 14.71 17.02
C THR A 477 24.65 13.39 17.77
N ASP A 478 25.04 13.45 19.05
CA ASP A 478 25.34 12.28 19.86
C ASP A 478 24.07 11.62 20.40
N THR A 479 23.06 12.42 20.74
CA THR A 479 21.80 11.93 21.34
C THR A 479 20.57 12.09 20.44
N VAL A 480 20.65 12.94 19.41
CA VAL A 480 19.51 13.30 18.55
C VAL A 480 19.78 13.05 17.07
N VAL A 481 18.72 12.73 16.34
CA VAL A 481 18.64 12.79 14.88
C VAL A 481 17.55 13.78 14.48
N VAL A 482 17.93 14.84 13.77
CA VAL A 482 16.98 15.70 13.06
C VAL A 482 16.80 15.13 11.66
N ALA A 483 15.65 14.54 11.37
CA ALA A 483 15.36 13.82 10.13
C ALA A 483 14.60 14.73 9.14
N ASP A 484 15.28 15.19 8.09
CA ASP A 484 14.71 15.98 7.00
C ASP A 484 14.09 15.06 5.95
N VAL A 485 12.76 15.06 5.85
CA VAL A 485 12.01 14.17 4.95
C VAL A 485 11.52 14.89 3.68
N ARG A 486 12.20 15.97 3.30
CA ARG A 486 11.91 16.73 2.08
C ARG A 486 12.66 16.16 0.88
N SER A 487 12.36 16.69 -0.32
CA SER A 487 13.07 16.29 -1.53
C SER A 487 14.57 16.62 -1.47
N ALA A 488 15.38 15.86 -2.20
CA ALA A 488 16.82 16.10 -2.26
C ALA A 488 17.20 17.54 -2.69
N PRO A 489 16.51 18.20 -3.65
CA PRO A 489 16.73 19.61 -3.96
C PRO A 489 16.46 20.59 -2.81
N GLU A 490 15.46 20.32 -1.97
CA GLU A 490 15.16 21.11 -0.77
C GLU A 490 16.25 20.94 0.29
N TYR A 491 16.61 19.69 0.61
CA TYR A 491 17.66 19.37 1.58
C TYR A 491 19.01 20.03 1.22
N LYS A 492 19.34 20.06 -0.08
CA LYS A 492 20.58 20.67 -0.59
C LYS A 492 20.54 22.20 -0.63
N GLY A 493 19.38 22.81 -0.39
CA GLY A 493 19.17 24.26 -0.45
C GLY A 493 19.09 24.82 -1.87
N LYS A 494 18.79 24.00 -2.88
CA LYS A 494 18.65 24.45 -4.29
C LYS A 494 17.31 25.16 -4.50
N ILE A 495 16.27 24.67 -3.84
CA ILE A 495 14.92 25.24 -3.82
C ILE A 495 14.41 25.31 -2.37
N SER A 496 13.39 26.11 -2.11
CA SER A 496 12.67 26.10 -0.83
C SER A 496 11.65 24.96 -0.76
N GLY A 497 11.17 24.49 -1.92
CA GLY A 497 10.10 23.48 -2.05
C GLY A 497 8.72 24.12 -2.22
N TYR A 498 8.55 25.37 -1.80
CA TYR A 498 7.25 26.01 -1.66
C TYR A 498 7.24 27.38 -2.34
N SER A 499 6.16 27.70 -3.06
CA SER A 499 5.99 28.98 -3.75
C SER A 499 5.89 30.17 -2.78
N TYR A 500 5.58 29.89 -1.52
CA TYR A 500 5.36 30.87 -0.44
C TYR A 500 6.48 30.91 0.60
N VAL A 501 7.61 30.21 0.38
CA VAL A 501 8.76 30.22 1.30
C VAL A 501 9.99 30.77 0.60
N VAL A 502 10.55 31.88 1.10
CA VAL A 502 11.73 32.53 0.52
C VAL A 502 13.02 31.78 0.85
N GLN A 503 13.15 31.31 2.10
CA GLN A 503 14.41 30.75 2.60
C GLN A 503 14.70 29.35 2.06
N LYS A 504 15.97 29.09 1.73
CA LYS A 504 16.46 27.82 1.21
C LYS A 504 17.56 27.25 2.08
N GLY A 505 17.60 25.94 2.19
CA GLY A 505 18.57 25.22 3.00
C GLY A 505 17.87 24.20 3.88
N ARG A 506 18.59 23.78 4.92
CA ARG A 506 18.13 22.82 5.92
C ARG A 506 18.60 23.22 7.31
N ILE A 507 18.01 22.58 8.32
CA ILE A 507 18.51 22.65 9.70
C ILE A 507 19.93 22.03 9.71
N PRO A 508 20.93 22.66 10.33
CA PRO A 508 22.27 22.08 10.41
C PRO A 508 22.27 20.68 11.03
N ASN A 509 23.20 19.83 10.59
CA ASN A 509 23.36 18.43 11.01
C ASN A 509 22.15 17.52 10.77
N ALA A 510 21.06 18.01 10.17
CA ALA A 510 19.94 17.17 9.81
C ALA A 510 20.37 16.08 8.83
N VAL A 511 19.88 14.86 9.06
CA VAL A 511 20.05 13.70 8.19
C VAL A 511 18.95 13.75 7.12
N TRP A 512 19.31 13.51 5.86
CA TRP A 512 18.29 13.34 4.82
C TRP A 512 17.64 11.98 4.96
N ALA A 513 16.40 11.97 5.45
CA ALA A 513 15.62 10.77 5.70
C ALA A 513 14.70 10.44 4.52
N HIS A 514 15.16 10.71 3.29
CA HIS A 514 14.41 10.46 2.06
C HIS A 514 13.13 11.31 1.88
N ASP A 515 12.65 11.40 0.66
CA ASP A 515 11.53 12.25 0.27
C ASP A 515 10.18 11.56 0.57
N ALA A 516 9.49 12.05 1.60
CA ALA A 516 8.19 11.53 2.04
C ALA A 516 6.99 12.19 1.34
N ASP A 517 7.21 12.80 0.18
CA ASP A 517 6.14 13.33 -0.68
C ASP A 517 5.38 12.22 -1.43
N ASP A 518 4.09 12.42 -1.69
CA ASP A 518 3.25 11.45 -2.45
C ASP A 518 3.85 11.13 -3.82
N SER A 519 4.53 12.09 -4.44
CA SER A 519 5.12 11.94 -5.77
C SER A 519 6.42 11.10 -5.81
N SER A 520 7.05 10.87 -4.65
CA SER A 520 8.34 10.17 -4.53
C SER A 520 8.19 8.64 -4.53
N LEU A 521 7.10 8.12 -3.95
CA LEU A 521 6.89 6.68 -3.68
C LEU A 521 8.02 6.03 -2.84
N GLU A 522 8.84 6.82 -2.13
CA GLU A 522 9.83 6.25 -1.19
C GLU A 522 9.17 5.74 0.09
N TYR A 523 8.06 6.36 0.52
CA TYR A 523 7.30 6.03 1.74
C TYR A 523 5.96 5.33 1.50
N THR A 524 5.56 5.19 0.24
CA THR A 524 4.28 4.65 -0.21
C THR A 524 4.48 3.75 -1.42
N ASP A 525 3.61 2.78 -1.59
CA ASP A 525 3.57 1.94 -2.79
C ASP A 525 2.66 2.55 -3.88
N SER A 526 2.79 2.03 -5.10
CA SER A 526 2.13 2.62 -6.28
C SER A 526 0.60 2.52 -6.28
N ASP A 527 0.02 1.66 -5.43
CA ASP A 527 -1.42 1.56 -5.21
C ASP A 527 -1.92 2.53 -4.12
N GLY A 528 -1.02 3.35 -3.58
CA GLY A 528 -1.30 4.35 -2.55
C GLY A 528 -1.18 3.84 -1.12
N SER A 529 -0.85 2.55 -0.91
CA SER A 529 -0.62 2.03 0.43
C SER A 529 0.69 2.53 1.03
N LEU A 530 0.83 2.42 2.36
CA LEU A 530 2.09 2.69 3.04
C LEU A 530 3.09 1.61 2.67
N ARG A 531 4.32 2.03 2.34
CA ARG A 531 5.39 1.10 2.02
C ARG A 531 5.70 0.20 3.21
N SER A 532 6.05 -1.05 2.95
CA SER A 532 6.26 -2.06 4.00
C SER A 532 7.27 -1.58 5.06
N PHE A 533 6.95 -1.84 6.34
CA PHE A 533 7.77 -1.35 7.45
C PHE A 533 9.21 -1.90 7.45
N PRO A 534 9.53 -3.12 6.96
CA PRO A 534 10.92 -3.56 6.82
C PRO A 534 11.70 -2.73 5.78
N GLU A 535 11.04 -2.32 4.69
CA GLU A 535 11.65 -1.46 3.67
C GLU A 535 11.92 -0.05 4.21
N ILE A 536 10.99 0.56 4.95
CA ILE A 536 11.20 1.86 5.60
C ILE A 536 12.30 1.80 6.65
N LYS A 537 12.32 0.74 7.47
CA LYS A 537 13.40 0.53 8.43
C LYS A 537 14.76 0.45 7.75
N SER A 538 14.86 -0.31 6.65
CA SER A 538 16.09 -0.41 5.85
C SER A 538 16.50 0.94 5.23
N LEU A 539 15.51 1.71 4.75
CA LEU A 539 15.72 3.06 4.21
C LEU A 539 16.34 3.99 5.26
N TRP A 540 15.77 4.01 6.46
CA TRP A 540 16.26 4.80 7.60
C TRP A 540 17.63 4.35 8.11
N GLU A 541 17.88 3.05 8.23
CA GLU A 541 19.19 2.53 8.59
C GLU A 541 20.26 2.96 7.57
N SER A 542 19.94 2.96 6.27
CA SER A 542 20.84 3.43 5.22
C SER A 542 21.16 4.93 5.31
N ALA A 543 20.25 5.72 5.90
CA ALA A 543 20.43 7.14 6.19
C ALA A 543 21.14 7.39 7.55
N GLY A 544 21.45 6.35 8.33
CA GLY A 544 22.07 6.50 9.66
C GLY A 544 21.09 6.74 10.80
N ILE A 545 19.80 6.46 10.58
CA ILE A 545 18.74 6.46 11.60
C ILE A 545 18.54 5.01 12.06
N SER A 546 19.36 4.58 13.03
CA SER A 546 19.44 3.20 13.48
C SER A 546 18.52 2.90 14.67
N SER A 547 18.13 1.63 14.79
CA SER A 547 17.41 1.08 15.93
C SER A 547 17.97 -0.30 16.26
N GLY A 548 17.92 -0.70 17.53
CA GLY A 548 18.35 -2.04 17.94
C GLY A 548 19.02 -2.11 19.31
N MET A 549 19.39 -0.98 19.90
CA MET A 549 19.91 -0.96 21.28
C MET A 549 18.80 -1.18 22.32
N THR A 550 17.62 -0.61 22.09
CA THR A 550 16.46 -0.73 22.98
C THR A 550 15.20 -1.02 22.16
N ALA A 551 14.45 -2.06 22.55
CA ALA A 551 13.20 -2.41 21.86
C ALA A 551 12.17 -1.26 21.93
N GLY A 552 11.54 -0.93 20.80
CA GLY A 552 10.58 0.18 20.72
C GLY A 552 11.21 1.57 20.79
N GLN A 553 12.52 1.67 20.54
CA GLN A 553 13.25 2.94 20.46
C GLN A 553 14.28 2.94 19.34
N PHE A 554 14.49 4.10 18.75
CA PHE A 554 15.70 4.40 17.98
C PHE A 554 16.88 4.56 18.93
N ASP A 555 18.09 4.37 18.43
CA ASP A 555 19.31 4.50 19.24
C ASP A 555 19.55 5.95 19.72
N ARG A 556 18.94 6.92 19.03
CA ARG A 556 18.92 8.37 19.32
C ARG A 556 17.48 8.86 19.22
N ASP A 557 17.15 9.96 19.90
CA ASP A 557 15.82 10.58 19.77
C ASP A 557 15.65 11.14 18.36
N VAL A 558 14.53 10.84 17.70
CA VAL A 558 14.31 11.21 16.28
C VAL A 558 13.26 12.30 16.16
N TYR A 559 13.64 13.39 15.50
CA TYR A 559 12.82 14.56 15.25
C TYR A 559 12.58 14.68 13.75
N PHE A 560 11.42 14.22 13.28
CA PHE A 560 11.05 14.32 11.87
C PHE A 560 10.58 15.74 11.54
N TYR A 561 11.04 16.29 10.41
CA TYR A 561 10.57 17.59 9.93
C TYR A 561 10.54 17.68 8.39
N CYS A 562 9.67 18.52 7.87
CA CYS A 562 9.64 18.89 6.45
C CYS A 562 9.51 20.41 6.27
N GLY A 563 8.67 20.92 5.37
CA GLY A 563 8.36 22.36 5.27
C GLY A 563 7.54 22.85 6.45
N SER A 564 6.32 22.31 6.58
CA SER A 564 5.26 22.73 7.51
C SER A 564 4.55 21.55 8.20
N GLY A 565 5.21 20.39 8.31
CA GLY A 565 4.74 19.28 9.16
C GLY A 565 3.95 18.16 8.46
N TYR A 566 3.52 18.32 7.20
CA TYR A 566 2.73 17.34 6.46
C TYR A 566 3.50 16.04 6.14
N ARG A 567 4.59 16.15 5.35
CA ARG A 567 5.45 15.01 5.01
C ARG A 567 6.06 14.34 6.25
N SER A 568 6.44 15.12 7.27
CA SER A 568 6.99 14.57 8.51
C SER A 568 5.96 13.84 9.36
N SER A 569 4.67 14.20 9.28
CA SER A 569 3.60 13.39 9.87
C SER A 569 3.52 11.99 9.26
N LEU A 570 3.81 11.81 7.96
CA LEU A 570 3.85 10.49 7.32
C LEU A 570 5.02 9.64 7.84
N SER A 571 6.24 10.21 7.91
CA SER A 571 7.39 9.50 8.48
C SER A 571 7.21 9.20 9.98
N PHE A 572 6.60 10.13 10.73
CA PHE A 572 6.21 9.93 12.11
C PHE A 572 5.22 8.77 12.25
N LEU A 573 4.18 8.70 11.39
CA LEU A 573 3.20 7.62 11.39
C LEU A 573 3.88 6.27 11.20
N HIS A 574 4.80 6.14 10.24
CA HIS A 574 5.60 4.92 10.07
C HIS A 574 6.33 4.52 11.35
N ALA A 575 7.02 5.46 12.00
CA ALA A 575 7.78 5.18 13.21
C ALA A 575 6.86 4.79 14.38
N TYR A 576 5.74 5.50 14.54
CA TYR A 576 4.71 5.20 15.52
C TYR A 576 4.13 3.81 15.32
N LEU A 577 3.83 3.44 14.06
CA LEU A 577 3.28 2.14 13.72
C LEU A 577 4.27 0.99 14.04
N MET A 578 5.56 1.23 13.86
CA MET A 578 6.64 0.32 14.29
C MET A 578 6.83 0.27 15.81
N GLY A 579 6.15 1.14 16.57
CA GLY A 579 6.19 1.17 18.04
C GLY A 579 7.33 1.99 18.62
N PHE A 580 7.97 2.85 17.82
CA PHE A 580 9.02 3.74 18.33
C PHE A 580 8.42 4.82 19.24
N SER A 581 8.99 4.97 20.44
CA SER A 581 8.47 5.87 21.47
C SER A 581 9.27 7.17 21.62
N ASN A 582 10.54 7.21 21.19
CA ASN A 582 11.41 8.37 21.25
C ASN A 582 11.42 9.16 19.93
N ILE A 583 10.23 9.51 19.47
CA ILE A 583 10.00 10.23 18.22
C ILE A 583 9.19 11.51 18.45
N LYS A 584 9.51 12.57 17.71
CA LYS A 584 8.72 13.81 17.66
C LYS A 584 8.52 14.28 16.23
N ASN A 585 7.40 14.95 15.98
CA ASN A 585 7.18 15.71 14.76
C ASN A 585 7.48 17.19 15.04
N PHE A 586 8.45 17.76 14.33
CA PHE A 586 8.64 19.21 14.33
C PHE A 586 7.66 19.83 13.33
N SER A 587 6.45 20.11 13.82
CA SER A 587 5.30 20.51 12.98
C SER A 587 5.55 21.81 12.21
N ASP A 588 6.26 22.79 12.77
CA ASP A 588 6.48 24.06 12.07
C ASP A 588 7.58 23.93 10.98
N GLY A 589 8.36 22.86 11.03
CA GLY A 589 9.35 22.47 10.03
C GLY A 589 10.36 23.54 9.65
N TRP A 590 10.82 23.47 8.39
CA TRP A 590 11.75 24.41 7.79
C TRP A 590 11.20 25.84 7.81
N GLU A 591 9.89 26.02 7.66
CA GLU A 591 9.25 27.33 7.65
C GLU A 591 9.42 28.02 9.02
N GLY A 592 9.04 27.34 10.10
CA GLY A 592 9.20 27.84 11.46
C GLY A 592 10.66 27.98 11.88
N TRP A 593 11.56 27.15 11.35
CA TRP A 593 13.00 27.29 11.60
C TRP A 593 13.59 28.52 10.91
N SER A 594 13.35 28.67 9.61
CA SER A 594 14.11 29.57 8.74
C SER A 594 13.57 30.99 8.67
N THR A 595 12.27 31.18 8.94
CA THR A 595 11.57 32.40 8.57
C THR A 595 10.77 32.97 9.74
N GLU A 596 10.85 34.29 9.93
CA GLU A 596 9.94 35.06 10.79
C GLU A 596 8.93 35.78 9.89
N TYR A 597 7.65 35.60 10.20
CA TYR A 597 6.54 36.14 9.42
C TYR A 597 5.93 37.34 10.13
N THR A 598 6.01 38.53 9.52
CA THR A 598 5.43 39.76 10.05
C THR A 598 4.36 40.29 9.10
N HIS A 599 3.16 40.56 9.61
CA HIS A 599 2.09 41.14 8.81
C HIS A 599 2.35 42.63 8.56
N ASP A 600 2.44 43.02 7.29
CA ASP A 600 2.60 44.41 6.84
C ASP A 600 2.09 44.54 5.39
N GLU A 601 0.86 45.05 5.24
CA GLU A 601 0.20 45.23 3.94
C GLU A 601 0.92 46.23 3.02
N ASP A 602 1.60 47.22 3.59
CA ASP A 602 2.21 48.31 2.84
C ASP A 602 3.67 48.00 2.48
N ALA A 603 4.44 47.42 3.40
CA ALA A 603 5.86 47.15 3.20
C ALA A 603 6.12 45.90 2.33
N CYS A 604 5.20 44.94 2.32
CA CYS A 604 5.40 43.61 1.74
C CYS A 604 4.32 43.21 0.72
N ALA A 605 3.71 44.19 0.06
CA ALA A 605 2.68 43.97 -0.96
C ALA A 605 3.17 43.14 -2.18
N ASP A 606 4.46 43.25 -2.53
CA ASP A 606 5.08 42.55 -3.67
C ASP A 606 5.89 41.31 -3.24
N SER A 607 5.76 40.83 -2.00
CA SER A 607 6.49 39.64 -1.53
C SER A 607 5.89 38.35 -2.11
N LEU A 608 6.57 37.21 -1.96
CA LEU A 608 6.01 35.89 -2.29
C LEU A 608 4.70 35.62 -1.53
N THR A 609 4.53 36.29 -0.39
CA THR A 609 3.33 36.23 0.42
C THR A 609 2.71 37.61 0.63
N PRO A 610 1.90 38.12 -0.31
CA PRO A 610 1.37 39.48 -0.24
C PRO A 610 0.75 39.82 1.11
N GLY A 611 1.17 40.95 1.69
CA GLY A 611 0.76 41.39 3.03
C GLY A 611 1.56 40.79 4.19
N TRP A 612 2.57 39.97 3.89
CA TRP A 612 3.47 39.37 4.86
C TRP A 612 4.92 39.52 4.43
N CYS A 613 5.74 40.02 5.36
CA CYS A 613 7.18 40.02 5.26
C CYS A 613 7.73 38.68 5.75
N GLN A 614 8.67 38.12 4.99
CA GLN A 614 9.39 36.88 5.30
C GLN A 614 10.85 37.21 5.56
N ASP A 615 11.18 37.48 6.81
CA ASP A 615 12.55 37.79 7.21
C ASP A 615 13.28 36.51 7.63
N PRO A 616 14.60 36.38 7.35
CA PRO A 616 15.39 35.30 7.93
C PRO A 616 15.29 35.33 9.45
N SER A 617 15.07 34.17 10.07
CA SER A 617 14.95 34.07 11.53
C SER A 617 16.23 34.34 12.30
N GLY A 618 17.37 34.41 11.61
CA GLY A 618 18.70 34.50 12.21
C GLY A 618 19.20 33.17 12.80
N ARG A 619 18.40 32.08 12.72
CA ARG A 619 18.83 30.73 13.11
C ARG A 619 19.80 30.16 12.06
N PRO A 620 20.74 29.28 12.46
CA PRO A 620 21.72 28.74 11.52
C PRO A 620 21.07 27.91 10.41
N VAL A 621 21.66 27.96 9.22
CA VAL A 621 21.18 27.26 8.02
C VAL A 621 22.34 26.55 7.34
N ALA A 622 22.15 25.29 6.98
CA ALA A 622 23.08 24.52 6.16
C ALA A 622 22.60 24.38 4.71
N THR A 623 23.54 24.19 3.79
CA THR A 623 23.31 23.92 2.37
C THR A 623 24.39 22.97 1.85
N GLY A 624 24.22 22.43 0.64
CA GLY A 624 25.20 21.54 0.01
C GLY A 624 24.80 20.07 0.01
N GLU A 625 25.66 19.23 -0.55
CA GLU A 625 25.43 17.80 -0.78
C GLU A 625 25.43 16.98 0.54
N PHE A 626 25.10 15.69 0.41
CA PHE A 626 24.95 14.71 1.50
C PHE A 626 26.24 14.44 2.27
#